data_AF-A0A1W2TML3-F1
#
_entry.id   AF-A0A1W2TML3-F1
#
_cell.length_a   1.000
_cell.length_b   1.000
_cell.length_c   1.000
_cell.angle_alpha   90.00
_cell.angle_beta   90.00
_cell.angle_gamma   90.00
#
_symmetry.space_group_name_H-M   'P 1'
#
loop_
_entity.id
_entity.type
_entity.pdbx_description
1 polymer ?
#
loop_
_entity_poly.entity_id
_entity_poly.type
_entity_poly.pdbx_seq_one_letter_code
_entity_poly.pdbx_strand_id
1 'polypeptide(L)'
;MEATRAFVKPTAPSGIHALPSELVLYICDGLPISDICHIATCNRSLWALLQLYLYKRSAKLHMKDKDYATNIIKTGIRLNWNIASLGLAVMACKEVWPSMLDGLDDNGGLPPLFMAVERDRADVVSLLEENGADINIRYKYFPRYCTSADNVHKAGCDPFEHDDTNMYDTDMCNTALEIAIGKWNIDLTKRFLVNPQVPVRRCALMKAIQNSWKEGTEAIITSGRLGWKQIHGVINNRLQRMAGSSNPDWIEYLVSADARAPPYNKHCRGIWTGHFSLDRENACESLLSSMLMYRDTSSARRLLDVFPFHEHYVAKMVTLSAREDCHFDITETILNRTNSNTTTWKEAYAAAITAKYPYPSNSGTKSFLLQHLHTLVRLGAEFNLNEPLESSGKVILEHALVATAQTKAYCLDWVRPLFQFDVDATLLSADGWELYRQYFGAFVLTRERRDRILASHRLGPLNPQGTKDYEVHPWNRRR
;
A
#
# COMPACT_ATOMS: atom_id res chain seq x y z
N MET A 1 -60.03 -29.05 71.25
CA MET A 1 -60.90 -29.02 70.06
C MET A 1 -60.17 -28.22 69.00
N GLU A 2 -59.30 -28.89 68.24
CA GLU A 2 -58.57 -28.32 67.11
C GLU A 2 -59.41 -28.47 65.85
N ALA A 3 -59.70 -27.36 65.16
CA ALA A 3 -60.43 -27.35 63.90
C ALA A 3 -59.43 -27.45 62.74
N THR A 4 -59.46 -28.59 62.05
CA THR A 4 -58.74 -28.88 60.81
C THR A 4 -59.26 -27.99 59.67
N ARG A 5 -58.44 -27.01 59.25
CA ARG A 5 -58.64 -26.28 57.98
C ARG A 5 -58.33 -27.21 56.81
N ALA A 6 -59.36 -27.63 56.08
CA ALA A 6 -59.22 -28.35 54.82
C ALA A 6 -58.55 -27.44 53.77
N PHE A 7 -57.36 -27.83 53.31
CA PHE A 7 -56.72 -27.24 52.15
C PHE A 7 -57.52 -27.58 50.90
N VAL A 8 -58.19 -26.58 50.31
CA VAL A 8 -58.79 -26.68 48.98
C VAL A 8 -57.65 -26.79 47.97
N LYS A 9 -57.56 -27.91 47.24
CA LYS A 9 -56.61 -28.07 46.13
C LYS A 9 -56.87 -26.97 45.10
N PRO A 10 -55.84 -26.27 44.59
CA PRO A 10 -56.03 -25.31 43.51
C PRO A 10 -56.65 -26.04 42.31
N THR A 11 -57.82 -25.59 41.85
CA THR A 11 -58.41 -26.04 40.60
C THR A 11 -57.46 -25.69 39.45
N ALA A 12 -57.20 -26.64 38.55
CA ALA A 12 -56.32 -26.44 37.40
C ALA A 12 -56.73 -25.18 36.62
N PRO A 13 -55.77 -24.39 36.11
CA PRO A 13 -56.07 -23.15 35.39
C PRO A 13 -56.94 -23.46 34.15
N SER A 14 -58.20 -23.06 34.20
CA SER A 14 -59.14 -23.13 33.08
C SER A 14 -58.87 -21.96 32.13
N GLY A 15 -58.22 -22.24 31.00
CA GLY A 15 -57.90 -21.24 29.97
C GLY A 15 -57.13 -21.85 28.81
N ILE A 16 -56.75 -21.02 27.83
CA ILE A 16 -56.04 -21.43 26.59
C ILE A 16 -54.74 -22.22 26.89
N HIS A 17 -54.17 -22.03 28.08
CA HIS A 17 -52.99 -22.73 28.59
C HIS A 17 -53.21 -24.23 28.84
N ALA A 18 -54.46 -24.68 28.95
CA ALA A 18 -54.83 -26.09 29.14
C ALA A 18 -55.12 -26.81 27.81
N LEU A 19 -55.08 -26.10 26.68
CA LEU A 19 -55.28 -26.72 25.38
C LEU A 19 -54.04 -27.56 25.02
N PRO A 20 -54.22 -28.78 24.49
CA PRO A 20 -53.13 -29.55 23.90
C PRO A 20 -52.41 -28.74 22.82
N SER A 21 -51.09 -28.88 22.75
CA SER A 21 -50.23 -28.20 21.78
C SER A 21 -50.74 -28.33 20.35
N GLU A 22 -51.26 -29.50 19.99
CA GLU A 22 -51.77 -29.82 18.67
C GLU A 22 -52.99 -28.98 18.31
N LEU A 23 -53.87 -28.73 19.28
CA LEU A 23 -55.07 -27.94 19.07
C LEU A 23 -54.74 -26.45 18.90
N VAL A 24 -53.74 -25.97 19.65
CA VAL A 24 -53.25 -24.59 19.51
C VAL A 24 -52.62 -24.38 18.13
N LEU A 25 -51.81 -25.32 17.66
CA LEU A 25 -51.22 -25.26 16.32
C LEU A 25 -52.29 -25.26 15.22
N TYR A 26 -53.32 -26.09 15.37
CA TYR A 26 -54.46 -26.14 14.45
C TYR A 26 -55.24 -24.80 14.41
N ILE A 27 -55.45 -24.16 15.56
CA ILE A 27 -56.07 -22.82 15.62
C ILE A 27 -55.18 -21.80 14.89
N CYS A 28 -53.86 -21.90 15.04
CA CYS A 28 -52.93 -20.99 14.38
C CYS A 28 -52.93 -21.12 12.84
N ASP A 29 -53.30 -22.27 12.26
CA ASP A 29 -53.45 -22.45 10.80
C ASP A 29 -54.48 -21.53 10.16
N GLY A 30 -55.54 -21.17 10.88
CA GLY A 30 -56.58 -20.27 10.40
C GLY A 30 -56.30 -18.77 10.62
N LEU A 31 -55.29 -18.42 11.43
CA LEU A 31 -55.11 -17.04 11.89
C LEU A 31 -54.08 -16.26 11.06
N PRO A 32 -54.26 -14.93 10.92
CA PRO A 32 -53.24 -14.05 10.37
C PRO A 32 -52.06 -13.89 11.34
N ILE A 33 -50.87 -13.55 10.81
CA ILE A 33 -49.61 -13.50 11.58
C ILE A 33 -49.70 -12.51 12.75
N SER A 34 -50.42 -11.39 12.60
CA SER A 34 -50.66 -10.42 13.67
C SER A 34 -51.32 -11.04 14.89
N ASP A 35 -52.29 -11.93 14.67
CA ASP A 35 -53.12 -12.51 15.71
C ASP A 35 -52.40 -13.67 16.40
N ILE A 36 -51.62 -14.41 15.63
CA ILE A 36 -50.64 -15.38 16.14
C ILE A 36 -49.64 -14.70 17.08
N CYS A 37 -49.06 -13.58 16.66
CA CYS A 37 -48.14 -12.80 17.51
C CYS A 37 -48.84 -12.32 18.78
N HIS A 38 -50.09 -11.86 18.67
CA HIS A 38 -50.88 -11.42 19.82
C HIS A 38 -51.15 -12.55 20.82
N ILE A 39 -51.58 -13.73 20.34
CA ILE A 39 -51.78 -14.94 21.17
C ILE A 39 -50.49 -15.34 21.87
N ALA A 40 -49.38 -15.31 21.14
CA ALA A 40 -48.08 -15.67 21.67
C ALA A 40 -47.61 -14.65 22.73
N THR A 41 -47.85 -13.34 22.55
CA THR A 41 -47.51 -12.32 23.57
C THR A 41 -48.31 -12.47 24.87
N CYS A 42 -49.53 -13.01 24.77
CA CYS A 42 -50.40 -13.27 25.91
C CYS A 42 -50.06 -14.60 26.64
N ASN A 43 -49.21 -15.45 26.06
CA ASN A 43 -48.91 -16.76 26.63
C ASN A 43 -47.46 -17.22 26.37
N ARG A 44 -46.63 -17.07 27.40
CA ARG A 44 -45.18 -17.34 27.34
C ARG A 44 -44.84 -18.81 27.06
N SER A 45 -45.66 -19.77 27.46
CA SER A 45 -45.43 -21.20 27.16
C SER A 45 -45.82 -21.56 25.73
N LEU A 46 -46.78 -20.84 25.15
CA LEU A 46 -47.16 -21.01 23.74
C LEU A 46 -46.22 -20.29 22.78
N TRP A 47 -45.47 -19.29 23.22
CA TRP A 47 -44.52 -18.56 22.37
C TRP A 47 -43.51 -19.47 21.66
N ALA A 48 -42.96 -20.48 22.34
CA ALA A 48 -42.03 -21.44 21.73
C ALA A 48 -42.71 -22.34 20.68
N LEU A 49 -43.93 -22.82 20.98
CA LEU A 49 -44.76 -23.62 20.08
C LEU A 49 -45.22 -22.82 18.85
N LEU A 50 -45.59 -21.55 19.04
CA LEU A 50 -45.97 -20.66 17.96
C LEU A 50 -44.76 -20.18 17.14
N GLN A 51 -43.56 -20.05 17.72
CA GLN A 51 -42.33 -19.82 16.96
C GLN A 51 -42.01 -21.03 16.06
N LEU A 52 -42.12 -22.25 16.59
CA LEU A 52 -41.97 -23.49 15.82
C LEU A 52 -43.04 -23.61 14.72
N TYR A 53 -44.26 -23.18 15.02
CA TYR A 53 -45.37 -23.14 14.07
C TYR A 53 -45.17 -22.11 12.95
N LEU A 54 -44.82 -20.87 13.30
CA LEU A 54 -44.49 -19.81 12.36
C LEU A 54 -43.31 -20.22 11.48
N TYR A 55 -42.33 -20.95 12.03
CA TYR A 55 -41.24 -21.55 11.27
C TYR A 55 -41.75 -22.59 10.27
N LYS A 56 -42.55 -23.58 10.71
CA LYS A 56 -43.14 -24.59 9.81
C LYS A 56 -44.00 -23.94 8.72
N ARG A 57 -44.77 -22.91 9.05
CA ARG A 57 -45.65 -22.20 8.13
C ARG A 57 -44.86 -21.33 7.14
N SER A 58 -43.87 -20.58 7.62
CA SER A 58 -42.98 -19.74 6.79
C SER A 58 -42.14 -20.61 5.86
N ALA A 59 -41.54 -21.70 6.38
CA ALA A 59 -40.85 -22.68 5.56
C ALA A 59 -41.78 -23.24 4.47
N LYS A 60 -43.00 -23.69 4.83
CA LYS A 60 -43.99 -24.22 3.87
C LYS A 60 -44.47 -23.20 2.83
N LEU A 61 -44.61 -21.92 3.19
CA LEU A 61 -44.98 -20.84 2.27
C LEU A 61 -43.83 -20.48 1.31
N HIS A 62 -42.58 -20.52 1.77
CA HIS A 62 -41.40 -20.16 0.98
C HIS A 62 -40.72 -21.35 0.30
N MET A 63 -41.21 -22.60 0.44
CA MET A 63 -40.68 -23.76 -0.31
C MET A 63 -40.75 -23.61 -1.83
N LYS A 64 -41.56 -22.69 -2.36
CA LYS A 64 -41.64 -22.43 -3.82
C LYS A 64 -40.60 -21.43 -4.32
N ASP A 65 -40.08 -20.56 -3.45
CA ASP A 65 -39.01 -19.62 -3.75
C ASP A 65 -37.76 -20.10 -2.99
N LYS A 66 -36.99 -20.96 -3.65
CA LYS A 66 -35.77 -21.53 -3.07
C LYS A 66 -34.83 -20.46 -2.52
N ASP A 67 -34.86 -19.24 -3.06
CA ASP A 67 -33.98 -18.14 -2.67
C ASP A 67 -34.36 -17.39 -1.37
N TYR A 68 -35.53 -17.64 -0.76
CA TYR A 68 -36.10 -16.71 0.22
C TYR A 68 -36.43 -17.24 1.63
N ALA A 69 -36.12 -18.50 1.94
CA ALA A 69 -36.24 -19.01 3.32
C ALA A 69 -35.18 -18.34 4.23
N THR A 70 -35.45 -17.09 4.61
CA THR A 70 -34.52 -16.26 5.37
C THR A 70 -34.40 -16.83 6.77
N ASN A 71 -33.24 -17.38 7.11
CA ASN A 71 -32.91 -17.85 8.45
C ASN A 71 -33.36 -16.82 9.51
N ILE A 72 -34.26 -17.24 10.40
CA ILE A 72 -34.93 -16.35 11.37
C ILE A 72 -33.94 -15.65 12.30
N ILE A 73 -32.82 -16.32 12.62
CA ILE A 73 -31.74 -15.74 13.41
C ILE A 73 -31.10 -14.59 12.63
N LYS A 74 -30.82 -14.77 11.33
CA LYS A 74 -30.32 -13.70 10.45
C LYS A 74 -31.30 -12.53 10.39
N THR A 75 -32.59 -12.81 10.23
CA THR A 75 -33.63 -11.76 10.25
C THR A 75 -33.66 -11.01 11.59
N GLY A 76 -33.61 -11.73 12.70
CA GLY A 76 -33.60 -11.15 14.05
C GLY A 76 -32.36 -10.30 14.29
N ILE A 77 -31.17 -10.75 13.87
CA ILE A 77 -29.93 -9.97 13.94
C ILE A 77 -30.08 -8.70 13.08
N ARG A 78 -30.55 -8.84 11.85
CA ARG A 78 -30.74 -7.72 10.91
C ARG A 78 -31.69 -6.65 11.45
N LEU A 79 -32.76 -7.08 12.12
CA LEU A 79 -33.78 -6.24 12.73
C LEU A 79 -33.47 -5.86 14.19
N ASN A 80 -32.24 -6.11 14.67
CA ASN A 80 -31.79 -5.78 16.03
C ASN A 80 -32.73 -6.30 17.14
N TRP A 81 -33.23 -7.53 17.01
CA TRP A 81 -33.97 -8.19 18.08
C TRP A 81 -33.15 -8.22 19.37
N ASN A 82 -33.81 -8.04 20.52
CA ASN A 82 -33.16 -8.18 21.81
C ASN A 82 -32.62 -9.61 22.00
N ILE A 83 -31.65 -9.76 22.91
CA ILE A 83 -30.95 -11.03 23.12
C ILE A 83 -31.87 -12.16 23.57
N ALA A 84 -32.94 -11.86 24.31
CA ALA A 84 -33.91 -12.86 24.76
C ALA A 84 -34.71 -13.46 23.59
N SER A 85 -35.19 -12.61 22.67
CA SER A 85 -35.90 -13.04 21.46
C SER A 85 -35.00 -13.85 20.54
N LEU A 86 -33.73 -13.44 20.40
CA LEU A 86 -32.73 -14.21 19.66
C LEU A 86 -32.40 -15.54 20.34
N GLY A 87 -32.31 -15.57 21.67
CA GLY A 87 -32.06 -16.81 22.42
C GLY A 87 -33.15 -17.86 22.17
N LEU A 88 -34.41 -17.45 22.18
CA LEU A 88 -35.53 -18.33 21.84
C LEU A 88 -35.44 -18.83 20.39
N ALA A 89 -35.11 -17.94 19.45
CA ALA A 89 -34.94 -18.31 18.05
C ALA A 89 -33.78 -19.31 17.86
N VAL A 90 -32.64 -19.08 18.50
CA VAL A 90 -31.45 -19.95 18.46
C VAL A 90 -31.77 -21.34 19.04
N MET A 91 -32.41 -21.39 20.21
CA MET A 91 -32.84 -22.64 20.85
C MET A 91 -33.80 -23.42 19.95
N ALA A 92 -34.80 -22.75 19.36
CA ALA A 92 -35.72 -23.40 18.43
C ALA A 92 -35.01 -23.93 17.18
N CYS A 93 -34.06 -23.18 16.62
CA CYS A 93 -33.29 -23.62 15.46
C CYS A 93 -32.39 -24.81 15.79
N LYS A 94 -31.79 -24.83 16.98
CA LYS A 94 -30.93 -25.93 17.44
C LYS A 94 -31.68 -27.27 17.51
N GLU A 95 -32.92 -27.26 17.98
CA GLU A 95 -33.74 -28.48 18.09
C GLU A 95 -34.25 -28.97 16.73
N VAL A 96 -34.63 -28.04 15.84
CA VAL A 96 -35.32 -28.38 14.59
C VAL A 96 -34.34 -28.59 13.44
N TRP A 97 -33.29 -27.78 13.37
CA TRP A 97 -32.34 -27.73 12.27
C TRP A 97 -30.96 -27.25 12.77
N PRO A 98 -30.18 -28.10 13.46
CA PRO A 98 -28.89 -27.73 14.02
C PRO A 98 -27.93 -27.06 13.01
N SER A 99 -27.86 -27.55 11.77
CA SER A 99 -26.98 -26.99 10.73
C SER A 99 -27.34 -25.57 10.28
N MET A 100 -28.52 -25.05 10.66
CA MET A 100 -28.91 -23.67 10.39
C MET A 100 -28.16 -22.65 11.26
N LEU A 101 -27.60 -23.08 12.39
CA LEU A 101 -26.69 -22.26 13.21
C LEU A 101 -25.39 -21.95 12.45
N ASP A 102 -24.92 -22.91 11.68
CA ASP A 102 -23.72 -22.77 10.84
C ASP A 102 -24.03 -22.06 9.51
N GLY A 103 -25.32 -21.90 9.18
CA GLY A 103 -25.73 -21.21 7.96
C GLY A 103 -25.27 -21.90 6.68
N LEU A 104 -24.91 -23.17 6.74
CA LEU A 104 -24.73 -24.07 5.60
C LEU A 104 -26.12 -24.45 5.06
N ASP A 105 -26.88 -23.46 4.62
CA ASP A 105 -28.02 -23.71 3.74
C ASP A 105 -27.52 -23.91 2.31
N ASP A 106 -28.28 -24.64 1.50
CA ASP A 106 -27.93 -24.96 0.10
C ASP A 106 -27.81 -23.70 -0.80
N ASN A 107 -28.13 -22.51 -0.28
CA ASN A 107 -28.20 -21.26 -1.02
C ASN A 107 -26.98 -20.34 -0.80
N GLY A 108 -25.97 -20.78 -0.04
CA GLY A 108 -24.78 -19.97 0.22
C GLY A 108 -25.11 -18.69 1.00
N GLY A 109 -26.08 -18.72 1.91
CA GLY A 109 -26.41 -17.59 2.75
C GLY A 109 -25.33 -17.31 3.81
N LEU A 110 -25.04 -16.04 4.08
CA LEU A 110 -24.08 -15.62 5.14
C LEU A 110 -24.43 -16.24 6.51
N PRO A 111 -23.55 -16.99 7.18
CA PRO A 111 -23.86 -17.61 8.48
C PRO A 111 -24.36 -16.60 9.53
N PRO A 112 -25.29 -16.99 10.43
CA PRO A 112 -25.76 -16.11 11.51
C PRO A 112 -24.63 -15.48 12.32
N LEU A 113 -23.58 -16.25 12.62
CA LEU A 113 -22.40 -15.76 13.32
C LEU A 113 -21.72 -14.60 12.58
N PHE A 114 -21.56 -14.74 11.27
CA PHE A 114 -20.94 -13.73 10.43
C PHE A 114 -21.76 -12.44 10.43
N MET A 115 -23.09 -12.56 10.36
CA MET A 115 -23.99 -11.40 10.45
C MET A 115 -23.94 -10.72 11.82
N ALA A 116 -23.82 -11.48 12.92
CA ALA A 116 -23.66 -10.91 14.25
C ALA A 116 -22.35 -10.11 14.37
N VAL A 117 -21.23 -10.64 13.84
CA VAL A 117 -19.95 -9.92 13.78
C VAL A 117 -20.05 -8.68 12.89
N GLU A 118 -20.69 -8.79 11.72
CA GLU A 118 -20.86 -7.67 10.80
C GLU A 118 -21.66 -6.51 11.42
N ARG A 119 -22.60 -6.83 12.31
CA ARG A 119 -23.45 -5.89 13.04
C ARG A 119 -22.89 -5.45 14.38
N ASP A 120 -21.66 -5.84 14.71
CA ASP A 120 -21.02 -5.51 16.00
C ASP A 120 -21.90 -5.90 17.21
N ARG A 121 -22.43 -7.12 17.18
CA ARG A 121 -23.30 -7.66 18.24
C ARG A 121 -22.59 -8.74 19.02
N ALA A 122 -21.64 -8.35 19.88
CA ALA A 122 -20.86 -9.27 20.71
C ALA A 122 -21.72 -10.11 21.68
N ASP A 123 -22.86 -9.57 22.13
CA ASP A 123 -23.89 -10.30 22.88
C ASP A 123 -24.42 -11.49 22.08
N VAL A 124 -24.75 -11.28 20.81
CA VAL A 124 -25.26 -12.33 19.92
C VAL A 124 -24.17 -13.31 19.50
N VAL A 125 -22.93 -12.85 19.30
CA VAL A 125 -21.79 -13.75 19.06
C VAL A 125 -21.66 -14.73 20.23
N SER A 126 -21.75 -14.25 21.48
CA SER A 126 -21.73 -15.11 22.67
C SER A 126 -22.87 -16.12 22.68
N LEU A 127 -24.09 -15.65 22.42
CA LEU A 127 -25.27 -16.51 22.36
C LEU A 127 -25.12 -17.62 21.32
N LEU A 128 -24.57 -17.31 20.14
CA LEU A 128 -24.37 -18.29 19.08
C LEU A 128 -23.27 -19.30 19.43
N GLU A 129 -22.15 -18.83 19.99
CA GLU A 129 -21.04 -19.68 20.47
C GLU A 129 -21.50 -20.64 21.57
N GLU A 130 -22.22 -20.14 22.59
CA GLU A 130 -22.77 -20.95 23.68
C GLU A 130 -23.75 -22.03 23.19
N ASN A 131 -24.38 -21.79 22.04
CA ASN A 131 -25.31 -22.73 21.42
C ASN A 131 -24.66 -23.70 20.43
N GLY A 132 -23.34 -23.62 20.24
CA GLY A 132 -22.57 -24.54 19.40
C GLY A 132 -22.48 -24.15 17.93
N ALA A 133 -22.69 -22.88 17.59
CA ALA A 133 -22.38 -22.39 16.25
C ALA A 133 -20.88 -22.54 15.96
N ASP A 134 -20.52 -23.10 14.80
CA ASP A 134 -19.12 -23.28 14.43
C ASP A 134 -18.45 -21.93 14.09
N ILE A 135 -17.46 -21.56 14.89
CA ILE A 135 -16.69 -20.33 14.71
C ILE A 135 -15.69 -20.40 13.56
N ASN A 136 -15.39 -21.62 13.09
CA ASN A 136 -14.41 -21.90 12.04
C ASN A 136 -15.01 -22.00 10.65
N ILE A 137 -16.32 -21.79 10.54
CA ILE A 137 -17.03 -21.78 9.25
C ILE A 137 -16.33 -20.79 8.33
N ARG A 138 -16.02 -21.28 7.13
CA ARG A 138 -15.50 -20.44 6.06
C ARG A 138 -16.66 -20.05 5.16
N TYR A 139 -16.91 -18.76 5.06
CA TYR A 139 -17.88 -18.25 4.12
C TYR A 139 -17.17 -17.74 2.87
N LYS A 140 -17.37 -18.43 1.74
CA LYS A 140 -16.98 -17.90 0.44
C LYS A 140 -17.98 -16.81 0.07
N TYR A 141 -17.58 -15.57 0.31
CA TYR A 141 -18.36 -14.43 -0.13
C TYR A 141 -18.32 -14.43 -1.66
N PHE A 142 -19.37 -14.89 -2.32
CA PHE A 142 -19.56 -14.62 -3.74
C PHE A 142 -19.96 -13.16 -3.84
N PRO A 143 -19.11 -12.25 -4.34
CA PRO A 143 -19.54 -10.89 -4.57
C PRO A 143 -20.63 -10.98 -5.65
N ARG A 144 -21.90 -10.81 -5.27
CA ARG A 144 -23.02 -10.65 -6.22
C ARG A 144 -22.79 -9.48 -7.20
N TYR A 145 -21.74 -8.66 -6.99
CA TYR A 145 -21.34 -7.53 -7.80
C TYR A 145 -20.22 -7.80 -8.82
N CYS A 146 -19.69 -9.02 -8.95
CA CYS A 146 -18.79 -9.36 -10.07
C CYS A 146 -19.55 -9.61 -11.39
N THR A 147 -20.84 -9.31 -11.47
CA THR A 147 -21.65 -9.33 -12.69
C THR A 147 -21.47 -8.08 -13.54
N SER A 148 -20.25 -7.52 -13.65
CA SER A 148 -19.95 -6.65 -14.79
C SER A 148 -19.97 -7.53 -16.04
N ALA A 149 -21.18 -7.78 -16.55
CA ALA A 149 -21.49 -8.62 -17.70
C ALA A 149 -20.87 -8.13 -19.02
N ASP A 150 -20.09 -7.05 -18.98
CA ASP A 150 -19.48 -6.44 -20.17
C ASP A 150 -18.05 -6.91 -20.45
N ASN A 151 -17.43 -7.71 -19.58
CA ASN A 151 -16.14 -8.34 -19.86
C ASN A 151 -16.32 -9.81 -20.27
N VAL A 152 -16.87 -10.01 -21.47
CA VAL A 152 -17.13 -11.30 -22.14
C VAL A 152 -15.84 -12.02 -22.60
N HIS A 153 -14.66 -11.58 -22.16
CA HIS A 153 -13.45 -12.36 -22.38
C HIS A 153 -13.29 -13.45 -21.33
N LYS A 154 -13.82 -14.63 -21.70
CA LYS A 154 -13.35 -15.98 -21.34
C LYS A 154 -11.89 -15.98 -20.88
N ALA A 155 -11.65 -15.77 -19.61
CA ALA A 155 -10.44 -16.22 -18.94
C ALA A 155 -10.86 -17.43 -18.11
N GLY A 156 -10.42 -18.60 -18.57
CA GLY A 156 -10.57 -19.85 -17.82
C GLY A 156 -10.00 -19.69 -16.42
N CYS A 157 -10.87 -19.73 -15.43
CA CYS A 157 -10.49 -19.97 -14.05
C CYS A 157 -10.41 -21.48 -13.89
N ASP A 158 -9.32 -22.08 -14.38
CA ASP A 158 -9.03 -23.49 -14.10
C ASP A 158 -8.66 -23.63 -12.61
N PRO A 159 -9.27 -24.56 -11.84
CA PRO A 159 -9.07 -24.62 -10.38
C PRO A 159 -7.77 -25.24 -9.89
N PHE A 160 -6.77 -25.52 -10.74
CA PHE A 160 -5.59 -26.28 -10.32
C PHE A 160 -4.28 -25.73 -10.90
N GLU A 161 -3.26 -25.72 -10.02
CA GLU A 161 -1.89 -25.21 -10.17
C GLU A 161 -1.69 -23.69 -9.97
N HIS A 162 -2.01 -23.22 -8.77
CA HIS A 162 -1.44 -21.98 -8.23
C HIS A 162 -0.10 -22.27 -7.55
N ASP A 163 0.98 -21.79 -8.18
CA ASP A 163 2.27 -21.55 -7.54
C ASP A 163 2.07 -20.62 -6.33
N ASP A 164 2.52 -21.04 -5.14
CA ASP A 164 2.44 -20.35 -3.84
C ASP A 164 2.99 -18.91 -3.84
N THR A 165 3.59 -18.47 -4.94
CA THR A 165 4.27 -17.19 -5.08
C THR A 165 3.40 -16.05 -5.60
N ASN A 166 2.26 -16.32 -6.25
CA ASN A 166 1.40 -15.26 -6.80
C ASN A 166 0.15 -15.01 -5.94
N MET A 167 0.35 -14.18 -4.92
CA MET A 167 -0.59 -13.78 -3.86
C MET A 167 -1.78 -12.92 -4.35
N TYR A 168 -2.42 -13.31 -5.45
CA TYR A 168 -3.82 -12.97 -5.73
C TYR A 168 -4.66 -14.15 -5.24
N ASP A 169 -4.60 -14.35 -3.93
CA ASP A 169 -5.41 -15.30 -3.18
C ASP A 169 -6.88 -14.88 -3.38
N THR A 170 -7.47 -15.39 -4.47
CA THR A 170 -8.89 -15.23 -4.83
C THR A 170 -9.80 -15.99 -3.87
N ASP A 171 -9.24 -16.62 -2.83
CA ASP A 171 -9.95 -17.07 -1.64
C ASP A 171 -10.34 -15.87 -0.76
N MET A 172 -11.35 -15.13 -1.22
CA MET A 172 -12.21 -14.26 -0.39
C MET A 172 -13.06 -15.07 0.61
N CYS A 173 -12.54 -16.20 1.10
CA CYS A 173 -13.13 -16.94 2.19
C CYS A 173 -12.87 -16.15 3.47
N ASN A 174 -13.88 -15.42 3.96
CA ASN A 174 -13.76 -14.71 5.23
C ASN A 174 -14.00 -15.70 6.38
N THR A 175 -13.21 -15.59 7.46
CA THR A 175 -13.55 -16.12 8.79
C THR A 175 -14.30 -15.06 9.60
N ALA A 176 -14.96 -15.46 10.69
CA ALA A 176 -15.55 -14.50 11.64
C ALA A 176 -14.50 -13.48 12.15
N LEU A 177 -13.28 -13.94 12.41
CA LEU A 177 -12.13 -13.09 12.75
C LEU A 177 -11.83 -12.05 11.65
N GLU A 178 -11.78 -12.46 10.38
CA GLU A 178 -11.49 -11.54 9.27
C GLU A 178 -12.62 -10.53 9.01
N ILE A 179 -13.86 -10.85 9.38
CA ILE A 179 -14.97 -9.87 9.35
C ILE A 179 -14.83 -8.88 10.49
N ALA A 180 -14.52 -9.34 11.70
CA ALA A 180 -14.24 -8.45 12.84
C ALA A 180 -13.11 -7.47 12.51
N ILE A 181 -12.04 -7.96 11.86
CA ILE A 181 -10.94 -7.14 11.33
C ILE A 181 -11.41 -6.17 10.25
N GLY A 182 -12.27 -6.61 9.33
CA GLY A 182 -12.86 -5.76 8.31
C GLY A 182 -13.73 -4.62 8.85
N LYS A 183 -14.27 -4.79 10.06
CA LYS A 183 -15.12 -3.81 10.76
C LYS A 183 -14.38 -3.01 11.83
N TRP A 184 -13.07 -3.21 11.99
CA TRP A 184 -12.22 -2.55 13.00
C TRP A 184 -12.70 -2.77 14.44
N ASN A 185 -13.29 -3.93 14.70
CA ASN A 185 -13.80 -4.26 16.03
C ASN A 185 -12.72 -4.96 16.86
N ILE A 186 -12.06 -4.19 17.73
CA ILE A 186 -10.94 -4.67 18.53
C ILE A 186 -11.37 -5.71 19.58
N ASP A 187 -12.55 -5.56 20.16
CA ASP A 187 -13.03 -6.44 21.23
C ASP A 187 -13.37 -7.83 20.69
N LEU A 188 -14.12 -7.90 19.58
CA LEU A 188 -14.37 -9.17 18.90
C LEU A 188 -13.09 -9.79 18.36
N THR A 189 -12.17 -8.99 17.82
CA THR A 189 -10.89 -9.50 17.32
C THR A 189 -10.08 -10.13 18.45
N LYS A 190 -9.92 -9.45 19.59
CA LYS A 190 -9.23 -10.00 20.77
C LYS A 190 -9.91 -11.25 21.30
N ARG A 191 -11.25 -11.26 21.38
CA ARG A 191 -12.03 -12.45 21.77
C ARG A 191 -11.73 -13.64 20.87
N PHE A 192 -11.78 -13.46 19.55
CA PHE A 192 -11.48 -14.53 18.60
C PHE A 192 -10.02 -14.99 18.66
N LEU A 193 -9.08 -14.09 18.91
CA LEU A 193 -7.66 -14.43 19.04
C LEU A 193 -7.37 -15.27 20.30
N VAL A 194 -8.09 -15.04 21.40
CA VAL A 194 -7.99 -15.83 22.65
C VAL A 194 -8.51 -17.25 22.46
N ASN A 195 -9.46 -17.48 21.56
CA ASN A 195 -10.03 -18.81 21.32
C ASN A 195 -9.09 -19.66 20.43
N PRO A 196 -8.45 -20.73 20.96
CA PRO A 196 -7.47 -21.52 20.22
C PRO A 196 -8.07 -22.28 19.04
N GLN A 197 -9.40 -22.44 18.99
CA GLN A 197 -10.07 -23.11 17.88
C GLN A 197 -10.16 -22.22 16.63
N VAL A 198 -10.16 -20.88 16.77
CA VAL A 198 -10.27 -19.95 15.63
C VAL A 198 -8.96 -19.89 14.86
N PRO A 199 -8.84 -20.34 13.60
CA PRO A 199 -7.59 -20.29 12.88
C PRO A 199 -7.18 -18.85 12.55
N VAL A 200 -5.98 -18.45 12.97
CA VAL A 200 -5.39 -17.16 12.57
C VAL A 200 -4.55 -17.38 11.32
N ARG A 201 -4.98 -16.78 10.21
CA ARG A 201 -4.34 -16.93 8.90
C ARG A 201 -3.56 -15.68 8.50
N ARG A 202 -2.65 -15.82 7.52
CA ARG A 202 -1.91 -14.68 6.93
C ARG A 202 -2.85 -13.60 6.38
N CYS A 203 -3.99 -13.99 5.81
CA CYS A 203 -4.98 -13.06 5.27
C CYS A 203 -5.62 -12.17 6.34
N ALA A 204 -5.76 -12.64 7.59
CA ALA A 204 -6.24 -11.82 8.70
C ALA A 204 -5.27 -10.65 8.98
N LEU A 205 -3.97 -10.95 9.09
CA LEU A 205 -2.93 -9.94 9.27
C LEU A 205 -2.85 -9.00 8.05
N MET A 206 -2.88 -9.54 6.83
CA MET A 206 -2.87 -8.76 5.60
C MET A 206 -4.05 -7.77 5.56
N LYS A 207 -5.26 -8.22 5.92
CA LYS A 207 -6.46 -7.39 5.92
C LYS A 207 -6.41 -6.28 6.97
N ALA A 208 -5.90 -6.56 8.17
CA ALA A 208 -5.70 -5.54 9.21
C ALA A 208 -4.75 -4.42 8.72
N ILE A 209 -3.65 -4.82 8.09
CA ILE A 209 -2.65 -3.89 7.54
C ILE A 209 -3.19 -3.14 6.31
N GLN A 210 -3.94 -3.79 5.42
CA GLN A 210 -4.58 -3.15 4.27
C GLN A 210 -5.55 -2.05 4.69
N ASN A 211 -6.27 -2.31 5.77
CA ASN A 211 -7.20 -1.37 6.40
C ASN A 211 -6.51 -0.26 7.21
N SER A 212 -5.18 -0.23 7.27
CA SER A 212 -4.43 0.69 8.13
C SER A 212 -4.85 0.60 9.61
N TRP A 213 -5.22 -0.60 10.10
CA TRP A 213 -5.69 -0.82 11.46
C TRP A 213 -4.55 -1.30 12.37
N LYS A 214 -3.94 -0.36 13.11
CA LYS A 214 -2.75 -0.62 13.92
C LYS A 214 -3.04 -1.54 15.10
N GLU A 215 -4.06 -1.25 15.89
CA GLU A 215 -4.42 -1.99 17.10
C GLU A 215 -4.77 -3.45 16.78
N GLY A 216 -5.49 -3.68 15.68
CA GLY A 216 -5.80 -5.03 15.21
C GLY A 216 -4.56 -5.77 14.72
N THR A 217 -3.64 -5.08 14.04
CA THR A 217 -2.37 -5.67 13.58
C THR A 217 -1.52 -6.08 14.79
N GLU A 218 -1.38 -5.21 15.79
CA GLU A 218 -0.67 -5.52 17.04
C GLU A 218 -1.33 -6.68 17.78
N ALA A 219 -2.67 -6.71 17.89
CA ALA A 219 -3.39 -7.82 18.51
C ALA A 219 -3.10 -9.16 17.81
N ILE A 220 -3.09 -9.18 16.48
CA ILE A 220 -2.79 -10.40 15.70
C ILE A 220 -1.33 -10.84 15.90
N ILE A 221 -0.36 -9.93 15.85
CA ILE A 221 1.06 -10.24 16.05
C ILE A 221 1.32 -10.73 17.48
N THR A 222 0.81 -10.02 18.48
CA THR A 222 1.00 -10.34 19.91
C THR A 222 0.29 -11.62 20.34
N SER A 223 -0.74 -12.08 19.59
CA SER A 223 -1.37 -13.37 19.85
C SER A 223 -0.41 -14.56 19.74
N GLY A 224 0.73 -14.41 19.03
CA GLY A 224 1.71 -15.48 18.82
C GLY A 224 1.21 -16.63 17.93
N ARG A 225 0.03 -16.49 17.32
CA ARG A 225 -0.62 -17.55 16.53
C ARG A 225 -0.16 -17.64 15.08
N LEU A 226 0.60 -16.64 14.61
CA LEU A 226 1.27 -16.67 13.32
C LEU A 226 2.76 -16.90 13.52
N GLY A 227 3.33 -17.82 12.73
CA GLY A 227 4.77 -18.04 12.73
C GLY A 227 5.51 -16.82 12.18
N TRP A 228 6.72 -16.56 12.66
CA TRP A 228 7.53 -15.39 12.29
C TRP A 228 7.73 -15.26 10.77
N LYS A 229 7.98 -16.38 10.07
CA LYS A 229 8.06 -16.42 8.59
C LYS A 229 6.77 -15.92 7.92
N GLN A 230 5.61 -16.20 8.50
CA GLN A 230 4.31 -15.77 7.99
C GLN A 230 4.10 -14.26 8.20
N ILE A 231 4.45 -13.76 9.40
CA ILE A 231 4.38 -12.33 9.75
C ILE A 231 5.28 -11.53 8.81
N HIS A 232 6.56 -11.91 8.67
CA HIS A 232 7.50 -11.22 7.78
C HIS A 232 7.07 -11.27 6.32
N GLY A 233 6.53 -12.40 5.86
CA GLY A 233 6.00 -12.52 4.50
C GLY A 233 4.90 -11.50 4.23
N VAL A 234 3.95 -11.33 5.17
CA VAL A 234 2.85 -10.37 5.06
C VAL A 234 3.33 -8.93 5.16
N ILE A 235 4.14 -8.62 6.17
CA ILE A 235 4.65 -7.27 6.44
C ILE A 235 5.54 -6.78 5.28
N ASN A 236 6.48 -7.60 4.81
CA ASN A 236 7.36 -7.22 3.71
C ASN A 236 6.58 -7.07 2.39
N ASN A 237 5.60 -7.94 2.13
CA ASN A 237 4.76 -7.83 0.95
C ASN A 237 3.93 -6.54 0.99
N ARG A 238 3.35 -6.18 2.15
CA ARG A 238 2.66 -4.90 2.27
C ARG A 238 3.61 -3.74 2.05
N LEU A 239 4.77 -3.76 2.70
CA LEU A 239 5.76 -2.69 2.58
C LEU A 239 6.13 -2.47 1.10
N GLN A 240 6.31 -3.54 0.31
CA GLN A 240 6.51 -3.44 -1.14
C GLN A 240 5.34 -2.78 -1.89
N ARG A 241 4.11 -3.09 -1.50
CA ARG A 241 2.88 -2.58 -2.12
C ARG A 241 2.47 -1.18 -1.61
N MET A 242 3.19 -0.61 -0.65
CA MET A 242 2.90 0.72 -0.13
C MET A 242 3.41 1.86 -1.02
N ALA A 243 4.19 1.55 -2.05
CA ALA A 243 4.54 2.56 -3.06
C ALA A 243 3.26 3.13 -3.70
N GLY A 244 3.00 4.41 -3.47
CA GLY A 244 1.79 5.10 -3.96
C GLY A 244 0.58 5.02 -3.03
N SER A 245 0.73 4.50 -1.81
CA SER A 245 -0.33 4.55 -0.80
C SER A 245 -0.25 5.85 0.02
N SER A 246 -1.40 6.43 0.39
CA SER A 246 -1.48 7.73 1.06
C SER A 246 -1.11 7.73 2.54
N ASN A 247 -0.50 6.67 3.08
CA ASN A 247 -0.28 6.52 4.53
C ASN A 247 1.19 6.22 4.90
N PRO A 248 2.06 7.25 4.95
CA PRO A 248 3.49 7.09 5.20
C PRO A 248 3.81 6.64 6.64
N ASP A 249 2.91 6.88 7.61
CA ASP A 249 3.11 6.48 9.01
C ASP A 249 3.14 4.96 9.19
N TRP A 250 2.56 4.22 8.25
CA TRP A 250 2.67 2.76 8.23
C TRP A 250 4.07 2.26 7.89
N ILE A 251 4.93 3.07 7.27
CA ILE A 251 6.31 2.66 7.01
C ILE A 251 7.02 2.48 8.35
N GLU A 252 7.04 3.51 9.18
CA GLU A 252 7.67 3.47 10.50
C GLU A 252 7.14 2.32 11.35
N TYR A 253 5.81 2.14 11.35
CA TYR A 253 5.19 1.05 12.08
C TYR A 253 5.63 -0.33 11.56
N LEU A 254 5.58 -0.58 10.25
CA LEU A 254 5.98 -1.87 9.70
C LEU A 254 7.46 -2.15 9.96
N VAL A 255 8.35 -1.15 9.84
CA VAL A 255 9.76 -1.36 10.17
C VAL A 255 9.97 -1.61 11.66
N SER A 256 9.22 -0.92 12.54
CA SER A 256 9.26 -1.21 13.98
C SER A 256 8.79 -2.64 14.30
N ALA A 257 7.95 -3.24 13.45
CA ALA A 257 7.55 -4.63 13.48
C ALA A 257 8.53 -5.58 12.75
N ASP A 258 9.79 -5.17 12.60
CA ASP A 258 10.89 -5.87 11.90
C ASP A 258 10.65 -6.11 10.40
N ALA A 259 9.86 -5.25 9.74
CA ALA A 259 9.85 -5.24 8.27
C ALA A 259 11.27 -4.98 7.78
N ARG A 260 11.77 -5.87 6.91
CA ARG A 260 13.04 -5.65 6.23
C ARG A 260 12.73 -5.01 4.90
N ALA A 261 13.47 -3.96 4.55
CA ALA A 261 13.51 -3.48 3.18
C ALA A 261 13.87 -4.69 2.32
N PRO A 262 12.95 -5.17 1.47
CA PRO A 262 13.18 -6.41 0.77
C PRO A 262 14.42 -6.24 -0.12
N PRO A 263 15.34 -7.20 -0.13
CA PRO A 263 16.36 -7.21 -1.15
C PRO A 263 15.68 -7.24 -2.51
N TYR A 264 16.30 -6.57 -3.49
CA TYR A 264 15.89 -6.50 -4.89
C TYR A 264 15.14 -7.75 -5.36
N ASN A 265 13.84 -7.63 -5.63
CA ASN A 265 13.03 -8.77 -6.07
C ASN A 265 13.05 -8.84 -7.60
N LYS A 266 13.74 -9.82 -8.16
CA LYS A 266 13.78 -10.07 -9.63
C LYS A 266 12.42 -10.46 -10.22
N HIS A 267 11.41 -10.74 -9.40
CA HIS A 267 10.12 -11.29 -9.85
C HIS A 267 8.98 -10.27 -9.93
N CYS A 268 9.21 -8.98 -9.67
CA CYS A 268 8.17 -7.95 -9.85
C CYS A 268 7.95 -7.53 -11.32
N ARG A 269 8.50 -8.28 -12.29
CA ARG A 269 8.35 -8.05 -13.75
C ARG A 269 6.91 -8.09 -14.31
N GLY A 270 5.94 -8.61 -13.55
CA GLY A 270 4.61 -8.95 -14.08
C GLY A 270 3.53 -7.87 -14.03
N ILE A 271 3.68 -6.83 -13.20
CA ILE A 271 2.55 -5.91 -12.90
C ILE A 271 2.52 -4.67 -13.83
N TRP A 272 3.58 -4.44 -14.61
CA TRP A 272 3.73 -3.22 -15.41
C TRP A 272 3.71 -3.52 -16.92
N THR A 273 2.53 -3.71 -17.48
CA THR A 273 2.33 -3.96 -18.93
C THR A 273 1.93 -2.71 -19.73
N GLY A 274 1.92 -1.51 -19.12
CA GLY A 274 1.54 -0.26 -19.80
C GLY A 274 2.73 0.61 -20.24
N HIS A 275 2.99 0.66 -21.55
CA HIS A 275 3.64 1.72 -22.36
C HIS A 275 5.00 2.35 -21.99
N PHE A 276 5.62 2.10 -20.85
CA PHE A 276 6.97 2.63 -20.57
C PHE A 276 8.06 1.66 -21.06
N SER A 277 8.59 1.91 -22.26
CA SER A 277 9.74 1.18 -22.84
C SER A 277 11.08 1.71 -22.31
N LEU A 278 11.20 1.91 -20.99
CA LEU A 278 12.50 2.09 -20.36
C LEU A 278 13.26 0.76 -20.45
N ASP A 279 14.58 0.79 -20.66
CA ASP A 279 15.46 -0.38 -20.64
C ASP A 279 15.24 -1.16 -19.33
N ARG A 280 14.36 -2.17 -19.42
CA ARG A 280 13.80 -2.93 -18.28
C ARG A 280 14.86 -3.72 -17.51
N GLU A 281 16.06 -3.82 -18.04
CA GLU A 281 17.16 -4.55 -17.41
C GLU A 281 17.74 -3.83 -16.19
N ASN A 282 17.54 -2.50 -16.06
CA ASN A 282 18.20 -1.70 -15.01
C ASN A 282 17.27 -0.92 -14.07
N ALA A 283 15.95 -0.92 -14.28
CA ALA A 283 15.03 -0.36 -13.31
C ALA A 283 15.09 -1.22 -12.04
N CYS A 284 15.74 -0.70 -11.00
CA CYS A 284 15.75 -1.35 -9.70
C CYS A 284 14.28 -1.48 -9.26
N GLU A 285 13.70 -2.68 -9.22
CA GLU A 285 12.35 -2.93 -8.67
C GLU A 285 12.44 -2.96 -7.14
N SER A 286 12.81 -1.82 -6.58
CA SER A 286 12.88 -1.60 -5.15
C SER A 286 11.69 -0.79 -4.68
N LEU A 287 11.42 -0.82 -3.38
CA LEU A 287 10.34 -0.02 -2.82
C LEU A 287 10.58 1.48 -3.01
N LEU A 288 11.80 1.95 -2.75
CA LEU A 288 12.14 3.37 -2.89
C LEU A 288 11.99 3.83 -4.35
N SER A 289 12.48 3.06 -5.32
CA SER A 289 12.28 3.42 -6.74
C SER A 289 10.80 3.43 -7.13
N SER A 290 9.99 2.50 -6.63
CA SER A 290 8.55 2.51 -6.89
C SER A 290 7.90 3.77 -6.29
N MET A 291 8.27 4.16 -5.06
CA MET A 291 7.79 5.41 -4.44
C MET A 291 8.21 6.64 -5.26
N LEU A 292 9.44 6.67 -5.79
CA LEU A 292 9.90 7.73 -6.70
C LEU A 292 9.05 7.79 -7.98
N MET A 293 8.81 6.65 -8.62
CA MET A 293 7.99 6.56 -9.84
C MET A 293 6.54 7.02 -9.62
N TYR A 294 5.95 6.69 -8.46
CA TYR A 294 4.62 7.15 -8.07
C TYR A 294 4.58 8.57 -7.49
N ARG A 295 5.73 9.25 -7.40
CA ARG A 295 5.87 10.60 -6.83
C ARG A 295 5.41 10.70 -5.37
N ASP A 296 5.53 9.62 -4.61
CA ASP A 296 5.16 9.55 -3.20
C ASP A 296 6.31 10.03 -2.31
N THR A 297 6.48 11.35 -2.25
CA THR A 297 7.61 12.02 -1.57
C THR A 297 7.62 11.76 -0.06
N SER A 298 6.45 11.72 0.56
CA SER A 298 6.29 11.54 2.00
C SER A 298 6.70 10.13 2.41
N SER A 299 6.25 9.12 1.67
CA SER A 299 6.64 7.73 1.90
C SER A 299 8.12 7.50 1.62
N ALA A 300 8.66 8.05 0.52
CA ALA A 300 10.08 7.94 0.19
C ALA A 300 10.97 8.51 1.29
N ARG A 301 10.63 9.70 1.82
CA ARG A 301 11.35 10.34 2.94
C ARG A 301 11.33 9.47 4.19
N ARG A 302 10.15 9.02 4.63
CA ARG A 302 10.03 8.10 5.79
C ARG A 302 10.81 6.82 5.57
N LEU A 303 10.77 6.24 4.36
CA LEU A 303 11.52 5.03 4.07
C LEU A 303 13.03 5.25 4.20
N LEU A 304 13.53 6.36 3.66
CA LEU A 304 14.92 6.77 3.83
C LEU A 304 15.23 6.94 5.32
N ASP A 305 14.37 7.61 6.09
CA ASP A 305 14.51 7.85 7.53
C ASP A 305 14.73 6.59 8.35
N VAL A 306 14.00 5.52 8.02
CA VAL A 306 13.97 4.33 8.84
C VAL A 306 14.94 3.24 8.36
N PHE A 307 15.34 3.24 7.07
CA PHE A 307 16.24 2.22 6.53
C PHE A 307 17.64 2.76 6.21
N PRO A 308 18.70 2.05 6.64
CA PRO A 308 20.04 2.29 6.13
C PRO A 308 20.15 1.69 4.72
N PHE A 309 20.22 2.55 3.72
CA PHE A 309 20.49 2.15 2.35
C PHE A 309 21.99 2.24 2.05
N HIS A 310 22.50 1.30 1.24
CA HIS A 310 23.88 1.35 0.78
C HIS A 310 24.11 2.58 -0.11
N GLU A 311 25.22 3.30 0.09
CA GLU A 311 25.53 4.57 -0.60
C GLU A 311 25.35 4.48 -2.13
N HIS A 312 25.97 3.48 -2.77
CA HIS A 312 25.82 3.23 -4.21
C HIS A 312 24.36 3.00 -4.67
N TYR A 313 23.51 2.37 -3.84
CA TYR A 313 22.09 2.22 -4.17
C TYR A 313 21.38 3.58 -4.08
N VAL A 314 21.68 4.36 -3.05
CA VAL A 314 21.10 5.70 -2.91
C VAL A 314 21.53 6.62 -4.05
N ALA A 315 22.80 6.54 -4.48
CA ALA A 315 23.30 7.26 -5.64
C ALA A 315 22.46 6.98 -6.91
N LYS A 316 22.18 5.69 -7.18
CA LYS A 316 21.28 5.30 -8.28
C LYS A 316 19.87 5.86 -8.12
N MET A 317 19.36 5.97 -6.90
CA MET A 317 18.05 6.56 -6.63
C MET A 317 18.03 8.08 -6.85
N VAL A 318 19.13 8.80 -6.54
CA VAL A 318 19.26 10.22 -6.91
C VAL A 318 19.21 10.38 -8.43
N THR A 319 19.99 9.56 -9.16
CA THR A 319 20.01 9.56 -10.62
C THR A 319 18.61 9.29 -11.20
N LEU A 320 17.88 8.32 -10.64
CA LEU A 320 16.51 8.01 -11.03
C LEU A 320 15.55 9.17 -10.73
N SER A 321 15.62 9.74 -9.53
CA SER A 321 14.80 10.87 -9.09
C SER A 321 15.00 12.10 -10.00
N ALA A 322 16.25 12.38 -10.36
CA ALA A 322 16.61 13.49 -11.24
C ALA A 322 16.14 13.26 -12.69
N ARG A 323 16.17 12.02 -13.17
CA ARG A 323 15.75 11.63 -14.52
C ARG A 323 14.24 11.66 -14.72
N GLU A 324 13.50 11.09 -13.76
CA GLU A 324 12.04 10.92 -13.87
C GLU A 324 11.25 12.15 -13.43
N ASP A 325 11.96 13.25 -13.16
CA ASP A 325 11.38 14.51 -12.68
C ASP A 325 10.51 14.28 -11.44
N CYS A 326 11.02 13.44 -10.54
CA CYS A 326 10.45 13.31 -9.21
C CYS A 326 10.66 14.64 -8.48
N HIS A 327 9.66 15.07 -7.70
CA HIS A 327 9.68 16.34 -6.99
C HIS A 327 11.05 16.64 -6.36
N PHE A 328 11.53 17.88 -6.60
CA PHE A 328 12.77 18.44 -6.06
C PHE A 328 13.01 18.03 -4.59
N ASP A 329 11.96 18.05 -3.77
CA ASP A 329 11.99 17.70 -2.35
C ASP A 329 12.61 16.32 -2.07
N ILE A 330 12.36 15.30 -2.92
CA ILE A 330 12.95 13.98 -2.70
C ILE A 330 14.42 13.97 -3.09
N THR A 331 14.75 14.53 -4.25
CA THR A 331 16.16 14.61 -4.70
C THR A 331 17.00 15.33 -3.66
N GLU A 332 16.50 16.44 -3.11
CA GLU A 332 17.11 17.16 -1.99
C GLU A 332 17.24 16.28 -0.75
N THR A 333 16.15 15.61 -0.35
CA THR A 333 16.16 14.71 0.82
C THR A 333 17.23 13.62 0.68
N ILE A 334 17.34 13.01 -0.51
CA ILE A 334 18.32 11.96 -0.77
C ILE A 334 19.76 12.50 -0.74
N LEU A 335 20.01 13.64 -1.40
CA LEU A 335 21.34 14.27 -1.43
C LEU A 335 21.79 14.71 -0.04
N ASN A 336 20.91 15.36 0.72
CA ASN A 336 21.21 15.81 2.08
C ASN A 336 21.53 14.63 3.03
N ARG A 337 20.87 13.48 2.82
CA ARG A 337 21.08 12.30 3.66
C ARG A 337 22.35 11.53 3.33
N THR A 338 22.69 11.43 2.06
CA THR A 338 23.84 10.64 1.62
C THR A 338 25.17 11.30 1.95
N ASN A 339 25.17 12.59 2.32
CA ASN A 339 26.37 13.42 2.29
C ASN A 339 27.14 13.15 0.98
N SER A 340 26.38 12.96 -0.10
CA SER A 340 26.84 12.21 -1.27
C SER A 340 28.15 12.79 -1.75
N ASN A 341 29.11 11.91 -1.99
CA ASN A 341 30.35 12.27 -2.64
C ASN A 341 30.07 13.01 -3.97
N THR A 342 31.05 13.80 -4.40
CA THR A 342 30.95 14.64 -5.60
C THR A 342 30.64 13.82 -6.86
N THR A 343 31.02 12.54 -6.90
CA THR A 343 30.71 11.59 -7.98
C THR A 343 29.21 11.32 -8.13
N THR A 344 28.51 11.06 -7.03
CA THR A 344 27.06 10.77 -7.03
C THR A 344 26.27 11.97 -7.54
N TRP A 345 26.64 13.17 -7.10
CA TRP A 345 26.02 14.41 -7.56
C TRP A 345 26.20 14.59 -9.07
N LYS A 346 27.41 14.32 -9.57
CA LYS A 346 27.77 14.45 -10.99
C LYS A 346 26.93 13.53 -11.89
N GLU A 347 26.75 12.27 -11.48
CA GLU A 347 25.89 11.32 -12.18
C GLU A 347 24.42 11.73 -12.14
N ALA A 348 23.95 12.25 -11.00
CA ALA A 348 22.59 12.77 -10.88
C ALA A 348 22.34 13.97 -11.80
N TYR A 349 23.29 14.90 -11.89
CA TYR A 349 23.23 16.04 -12.79
C TYR A 349 23.21 15.62 -14.26
N ALA A 350 24.09 14.68 -14.63
CA ALA A 350 24.13 14.12 -15.98
C ALA A 350 22.78 13.46 -16.37
N ALA A 351 22.18 12.70 -15.45
CA ALA A 351 20.88 12.08 -15.65
C ALA A 351 19.72 13.09 -15.75
N ALA A 352 19.76 14.17 -14.96
CA ALA A 352 18.78 15.25 -15.05
C ALA A 352 18.78 15.90 -16.44
N ILE A 353 19.97 16.09 -17.03
CA ILE A 353 20.12 16.71 -18.36
C ILE A 353 19.66 15.77 -19.47
N THR A 354 19.91 14.46 -19.35
CA THR A 354 19.56 13.45 -20.36
C THR A 354 18.14 12.92 -20.30
N ALA A 355 17.33 13.38 -19.33
CA ALA A 355 15.92 13.02 -19.23
C ALA A 355 15.20 13.25 -20.57
N LYS A 356 14.80 12.16 -21.24
CA LYS A 356 14.25 12.14 -22.61
C LYS A 356 12.94 12.90 -22.77
N TYR A 357 12.20 13.10 -21.68
CA TYR A 357 10.90 13.75 -21.74
C TYR A 357 11.06 15.25 -21.49
N PRO A 358 10.78 16.11 -22.49
CA PRO A 358 10.78 17.56 -22.35
C PRO A 358 9.51 17.99 -21.60
N TYR A 359 9.23 17.39 -20.43
CA TYR A 359 8.21 17.93 -19.55
C TYR A 359 8.76 19.24 -18.95
N PRO A 360 8.04 20.37 -19.08
CA PRO A 360 8.45 21.65 -18.48
C PRO A 360 8.59 21.59 -16.95
N SER A 361 8.13 20.51 -16.29
CA SER A 361 8.19 20.31 -14.85
C SER A 361 9.60 20.06 -14.29
N ASN A 362 10.57 19.61 -15.10
CA ASN A 362 11.93 19.31 -14.60
C ASN A 362 12.80 20.56 -14.40
N SER A 363 12.26 21.75 -14.60
CA SER A 363 12.95 23.01 -14.32
C SER A 363 13.29 23.18 -12.84
N GLY A 364 12.43 22.69 -11.93
CA GLY A 364 12.63 22.77 -10.48
C GLY A 364 13.82 21.95 -10.00
N THR A 365 13.83 20.64 -10.30
CA THR A 365 14.92 19.73 -9.90
C THR A 365 16.25 20.16 -10.49
N LYS A 366 16.27 20.56 -11.77
CA LYS A 366 17.51 21.03 -12.39
C LYS A 366 18.01 22.36 -11.78
N SER A 367 17.12 23.32 -11.49
CA SER A 367 17.49 24.57 -10.81
C SER A 367 18.05 24.31 -9.42
N PHE A 368 17.45 23.37 -8.69
CA PHE A 368 17.96 22.95 -7.40
C PHE A 368 19.35 22.31 -7.52
N LEU A 369 19.56 21.37 -8.43
CA LEU A 369 20.87 20.73 -8.60
C LEU A 369 21.97 21.77 -8.89
N LEU A 370 21.68 22.78 -9.73
CA LEU A 370 22.58 23.91 -9.97
C LEU A 370 22.86 24.73 -8.70
N GLN A 371 21.82 25.12 -7.96
CA GLN A 371 21.97 25.89 -6.72
C GLN A 371 22.76 25.11 -5.66
N HIS A 372 22.52 23.81 -5.58
CA HIS A 372 23.22 22.91 -4.68
C HIS A 372 24.70 22.78 -5.07
N LEU A 373 25.01 22.64 -6.37
CA LEU A 373 26.40 22.68 -6.87
C LEU A 373 27.10 23.99 -6.50
N HIS A 374 26.44 25.12 -6.73
CA HIS A 374 26.96 26.43 -6.34
C HIS A 374 27.27 26.51 -4.84
N THR A 375 26.38 25.95 -4.02
CA THR A 375 26.55 25.92 -2.56
C THR A 375 27.73 25.06 -2.17
N LEU A 376 27.86 23.86 -2.73
CA LEU A 376 28.96 22.95 -2.42
C LEU A 376 30.32 23.51 -2.88
N VAL A 377 30.39 24.13 -4.06
CA VAL A 377 31.63 24.80 -4.53
C VAL A 377 32.01 25.96 -3.62
N ARG A 378 31.03 26.74 -3.14
CA ARG A 378 31.28 27.81 -2.15
C ARG A 378 31.78 27.28 -0.81
N LEU A 379 31.39 26.07 -0.43
CA LEU A 379 31.88 25.38 0.76
C LEU A 379 33.26 24.71 0.54
N GLY A 380 33.85 24.85 -0.66
CA GLY A 380 35.16 24.30 -0.99
C GLY A 380 35.14 22.82 -1.35
N ALA A 381 33.99 22.24 -1.68
CA ALA A 381 33.93 20.87 -2.18
C ALA A 381 34.61 20.79 -3.55
N GLU A 382 35.61 19.91 -3.68
CA GLU A 382 36.29 19.64 -4.94
C GLU A 382 35.43 18.72 -5.80
N PHE A 383 34.83 19.28 -6.86
CA PHE A 383 34.14 18.49 -7.85
C PHE A 383 35.12 18.12 -8.96
N ASN A 384 35.39 16.83 -9.11
CA ASN A 384 36.08 16.29 -10.28
C ASN A 384 35.16 16.31 -11.51
N LEU A 385 34.66 17.49 -11.89
CA LEU A 385 33.78 17.69 -13.06
C LEU A 385 34.47 17.30 -14.37
N ASN A 386 35.80 17.37 -14.36
CA ASN A 386 36.70 17.04 -15.46
C ASN A 386 37.01 15.54 -15.58
N GLU A 387 36.68 14.72 -14.58
CA GLU A 387 36.76 13.27 -14.75
C GLU A 387 35.66 12.80 -15.72
N PRO A 388 35.82 11.62 -16.33
CA PRO A 388 34.71 10.95 -17.01
C PRO A 388 33.54 10.63 -16.05
N LEU A 389 32.31 10.60 -16.56
CA LEU A 389 31.16 9.99 -15.90
C LEU A 389 31.28 8.47 -16.00
N GLU A 390 30.94 7.74 -14.94
CA GLU A 390 30.90 6.28 -14.93
C GLU A 390 29.89 5.75 -15.96
N SER A 391 28.75 6.43 -16.10
CA SER A 391 27.65 5.99 -16.97
C SER A 391 27.93 6.10 -18.47
N SER A 392 28.83 7.01 -18.87
CA SER A 392 29.05 7.32 -20.31
C SER A 392 30.51 7.38 -20.74
N GLY A 393 31.47 7.39 -19.81
CA GLY A 393 32.89 7.60 -20.10
C GLY A 393 33.20 9.02 -20.61
N LYS A 394 32.25 9.94 -20.57
CA LYS A 394 32.39 11.33 -21.05
C LYS A 394 32.47 12.30 -19.89
N VAL A 395 33.20 13.39 -20.06
CA VAL A 395 33.17 14.52 -19.10
C VAL A 395 31.77 15.14 -19.06
N ILE A 396 31.39 15.72 -17.92
CA ILE A 396 30.02 16.23 -17.68
C ILE A 396 29.59 17.27 -18.73
N LEU A 397 30.53 18.10 -19.19
CA LEU A 397 30.30 19.11 -20.22
C LEU A 397 29.97 18.47 -21.57
N GLU A 398 30.72 17.46 -21.99
CA GLU A 398 30.44 16.76 -23.24
C GLU A 398 29.08 16.06 -23.18
N HIS A 399 28.80 15.41 -22.06
CA HIS A 399 27.51 14.75 -21.84
C HIS A 399 26.34 15.74 -21.95
N ALA A 400 26.47 16.92 -21.34
CA ALA A 400 25.48 17.98 -21.42
C ALA A 400 25.30 18.54 -22.83
N LEU A 401 26.39 18.72 -23.58
CA LEU A 401 26.37 19.18 -24.97
C LEU A 401 25.66 18.18 -25.90
N VAL A 402 25.99 16.89 -25.77
CA VAL A 402 25.37 15.80 -26.53
C VAL A 402 23.88 15.72 -26.23
N ALA A 403 23.49 15.78 -24.96
CA ALA A 403 22.09 15.79 -24.56
C ALA A 403 21.34 17.02 -25.10
N THR A 404 21.99 18.19 -25.11
CA THR A 404 21.42 19.43 -25.68
C THR A 404 21.19 19.32 -27.19
N ALA A 405 22.11 18.66 -27.90
CA ALA A 405 21.99 18.40 -29.33
C ALA A 405 20.82 17.47 -29.65
N GLN A 406 20.64 16.42 -28.85
CA GLN A 406 19.54 15.46 -29.03
C GLN A 406 18.17 16.07 -28.71
N THR A 407 18.09 16.94 -27.70
CA THR A 407 16.81 17.50 -27.22
C THR A 407 16.36 18.77 -27.94
N LYS A 408 17.14 19.29 -28.91
CA LYS A 408 16.84 20.49 -29.71
C LYS A 408 16.52 21.74 -28.86
N ALA A 409 17.58 22.29 -28.25
CA ALA A 409 17.72 23.68 -27.76
C ALA A 409 17.27 24.04 -26.34
N TYR A 410 16.47 23.24 -25.63
CA TYR A 410 16.00 23.59 -24.27
C TYR A 410 17.06 23.44 -23.15
N CYS A 411 18.29 23.05 -23.49
CA CYS A 411 19.30 22.70 -22.48
C CYS A 411 20.51 23.65 -22.37
N LEU A 412 20.58 24.72 -23.17
CA LEU A 412 21.70 25.66 -23.11
C LEU A 412 21.82 26.39 -21.76
N ASP A 413 20.70 26.59 -21.08
CA ASP A 413 20.66 27.19 -19.74
C ASP A 413 21.35 26.32 -18.67
N TRP A 414 21.54 25.02 -18.93
CA TRP A 414 22.26 24.09 -18.03
C TRP A 414 23.75 23.99 -18.32
N VAL A 415 24.15 24.26 -19.56
CA VAL A 415 25.56 24.18 -19.96
C VAL A 415 26.31 25.45 -19.51
N ARG A 416 25.65 26.62 -19.51
CA ARG A 416 26.27 27.89 -19.11
C ARG A 416 26.81 27.90 -17.67
N PRO A 417 26.06 27.44 -16.65
CA PRO A 417 26.55 27.39 -15.28
C PRO A 417 27.80 26.51 -15.11
N LEU A 418 27.96 25.45 -15.91
CA LEU A 418 29.15 24.58 -15.83
C LEU A 418 30.46 25.34 -16.04
N PHE A 419 30.47 26.39 -16.86
CA PHE A 419 31.67 27.21 -17.06
C PHE A 419 32.04 28.07 -15.84
N GLN A 420 31.13 28.23 -14.88
CA GLN A 420 31.42 28.93 -13.62
C GLN A 420 32.16 28.04 -12.61
N PHE A 421 32.33 26.75 -12.94
CA PHE A 421 32.92 25.74 -12.06
C PHE A 421 34.23 25.14 -12.64
N ASP A 422 34.98 25.93 -13.42
CA ASP A 422 36.28 25.54 -13.99
C ASP A 422 36.28 24.22 -14.78
N VAL A 423 35.16 23.90 -15.46
CA VAL A 423 35.10 22.74 -16.35
C VAL A 423 35.98 22.99 -17.57
N ASP A 424 36.94 22.11 -17.79
CA ASP A 424 37.95 22.22 -18.82
C ASP A 424 37.42 21.69 -20.16
N ALA A 425 37.09 22.63 -21.05
CA ALA A 425 36.62 22.31 -22.39
C ALA A 425 37.68 21.64 -23.28
N THR A 426 38.96 21.63 -22.88
CA THR A 426 40.02 20.91 -23.63
C THR A 426 39.91 19.39 -23.49
N LEU A 427 39.15 18.90 -22.52
CA LEU A 427 38.91 17.48 -22.28
C LEU A 427 37.76 16.92 -23.15
N LEU A 428 37.15 17.74 -23.99
CA LEU A 428 36.10 17.32 -24.90
C LEU A 428 36.66 16.44 -26.02
N SER A 429 35.91 15.40 -26.41
CA SER A 429 36.18 14.65 -27.64
C SER A 429 36.07 15.54 -28.89
N ALA A 430 36.50 15.05 -30.06
CA ALA A 430 36.34 15.79 -31.32
C ALA A 430 34.87 16.17 -31.60
N ASP A 431 33.95 15.25 -31.35
CA ASP A 431 32.50 15.48 -31.48
C ASP A 431 32.00 16.47 -30.43
N GLY A 432 32.47 16.34 -29.18
CA GLY A 432 32.17 17.28 -28.11
C GLY A 432 32.62 18.71 -28.43
N TRP A 433 33.80 18.85 -29.03
CA TRP A 433 34.37 20.13 -29.44
C TRP A 433 33.60 20.78 -30.60
N GLU A 434 33.09 19.96 -31.54
CA GLU A 434 32.22 20.44 -32.62
C GLU A 434 30.89 20.97 -32.06
N LEU A 435 30.25 20.21 -31.16
CA LEU A 435 29.03 20.67 -30.47
C LEU A 435 29.29 21.94 -29.64
N TYR A 436 30.44 22.01 -28.97
CA TYR A 436 30.85 23.18 -28.20
C TYR A 436 30.98 24.41 -29.12
N ARG A 437 31.66 24.29 -30.26
CA ARG A 437 31.77 25.38 -31.26
C ARG A 437 30.42 25.75 -31.86
N GLN A 438 29.56 24.77 -32.12
CA GLN A 438 28.21 25.02 -32.66
C GLN A 438 27.36 25.86 -31.70
N TYR A 439 27.35 25.52 -30.41
CA TYR A 439 26.50 26.20 -29.42
C TYR A 439 27.11 27.47 -28.83
N PHE A 440 28.45 27.52 -28.72
CA PHE A 440 29.16 28.60 -28.04
C PHE A 440 30.12 29.35 -28.96
N GLY A 441 30.02 29.20 -30.29
CA GLY A 441 30.96 29.80 -31.25
C GLY A 441 31.26 31.28 -31.00
N ALA A 442 30.26 32.09 -30.62
CA ALA A 442 30.47 33.49 -30.25
C ALA A 442 31.33 33.67 -28.97
N PHE A 443 31.15 32.80 -27.97
CA PHE A 443 31.95 32.77 -26.75
C PHE A 443 33.37 32.24 -27.01
N VAL A 444 33.49 31.19 -27.85
CA VAL A 444 34.77 30.62 -28.28
C VAL A 444 35.61 31.66 -29.01
N LEU A 445 35.02 32.40 -29.96
CA LEU A 445 35.71 33.50 -30.64
C LEU A 445 36.21 34.57 -29.67
N THR A 446 35.49 34.80 -28.57
CA THR A 446 35.88 35.79 -27.56
C THR A 446 37.02 35.26 -26.66
N ARG A 447 36.98 33.99 -26.26
CA ARG A 447 38.02 33.34 -25.44
C ARG A 447 39.29 33.07 -26.24
N GLU A 448 39.18 32.52 -27.45
CA GLU A 448 40.32 32.37 -28.36
C GLU A 448 40.96 33.71 -28.71
N ARG A 449 40.16 34.78 -28.84
CA ARG A 449 40.68 36.13 -29.01
C ARG A 449 41.40 36.60 -27.74
N ARG A 450 40.85 36.35 -26.55
CA ARG A 450 41.53 36.64 -25.27
C ARG A 450 42.85 35.88 -25.15
N ASP A 451 42.85 34.59 -25.44
CA ASP A 451 44.03 33.73 -25.32
C ASP A 451 45.07 34.05 -26.40
N ARG A 452 44.65 34.44 -27.62
CA ARG A 452 45.54 35.02 -28.64
C ARG A 452 46.15 36.35 -28.18
N ILE A 453 45.37 37.24 -27.56
CA ILE A 453 45.85 38.50 -26.98
C ILE A 453 46.86 38.21 -25.86
N LEU A 454 46.54 37.33 -24.93
CA LEU A 454 47.42 36.95 -23.82
C LEU A 454 48.69 36.24 -24.32
N ALA A 455 48.60 35.38 -25.33
CA ALA A 455 49.76 34.74 -25.96
C ALA A 455 50.65 35.76 -26.70
N SER A 456 50.05 36.73 -27.40
CA SER A 456 50.79 37.84 -28.04
C SER A 456 51.46 38.77 -27.03
N HIS A 457 50.97 38.85 -25.78
CA HIS A 457 51.63 39.59 -24.70
C HIS A 457 52.72 38.79 -23.98
N ARG A 458 52.62 37.44 -23.95
CA ARG A 458 53.67 36.56 -23.40
C ARG A 458 54.86 36.43 -24.35
N LEU A 459 54.60 36.49 -25.66
CA LEU A 459 55.64 36.72 -26.68
C LEU A 459 55.95 38.21 -26.72
N GLY A 460 56.62 38.72 -25.67
CA GLY A 460 57.09 40.10 -25.63
C GLY A 460 57.88 40.46 -26.91
N PRO A 461 57.92 41.75 -27.31
CA PRO A 461 58.53 42.16 -28.57
C PRO A 461 59.94 41.59 -28.65
N LEU A 462 60.16 40.71 -29.64
CA LEU A 462 61.48 40.27 -30.04
C LEU A 462 62.25 41.53 -30.42
N ASN A 463 63.08 41.99 -29.49
CA ASN A 463 63.91 43.17 -29.63
C ASN A 463 64.89 42.93 -30.78
N PRO A 464 64.79 43.63 -31.93
CA PRO A 464 65.72 43.45 -33.02
C PRO A 464 66.94 44.33 -32.78
N GLN A 465 68.08 43.66 -32.57
CA GLN A 465 69.46 44.10 -32.78
C GLN A 465 70.06 45.16 -31.85
N GLY A 466 71.29 44.87 -31.41
CA GLY A 466 72.24 45.91 -31.00
C GLY A 466 73.18 45.49 -29.88
N THR A 467 74.31 44.91 -30.26
CA THR A 467 75.51 44.80 -29.42
C THR A 467 75.93 46.17 -28.86
N LYS A 468 76.23 46.22 -27.56
CA LYS A 468 77.44 46.83 -27.00
C LYS A 468 77.52 46.60 -25.49
N ASP A 469 78.72 46.20 -25.08
CA ASP A 469 79.21 46.21 -23.70
C ASP A 469 78.89 47.54 -23.00
N TYR A 470 78.52 47.50 -21.72
CA TYR A 470 79.07 48.32 -20.63
C TYR A 470 78.31 48.06 -19.32
N GLU A 471 79.09 47.58 -18.34
CA GLU A 471 79.09 47.93 -16.92
C GLU A 471 77.92 47.66 -15.95
N VAL A 472 78.39 47.43 -14.72
CA VAL A 472 77.79 46.86 -13.53
C VAL A 472 77.25 47.97 -12.61
N HIS A 473 76.02 47.77 -12.10
CA HIS A 473 75.44 48.31 -10.84
C HIS A 473 75.12 49.82 -10.68
N PRO A 474 74.35 50.26 -9.64
CA PRO A 474 73.28 49.62 -8.85
C PRO A 474 72.01 50.52 -8.63
N TRP A 475 71.02 50.02 -7.85
CA TRP A 475 69.80 50.69 -7.31
C TRP A 475 68.63 50.83 -8.30
N ASN A 476 67.33 50.72 -7.95
CA ASN A 476 66.62 50.67 -6.68
C ASN A 476 65.22 50.05 -6.87
N ARG A 477 64.76 49.23 -5.91
CA ARG A 477 63.37 48.76 -5.81
C ARG A 477 62.45 49.85 -5.24
N ARG A 478 61.34 50.13 -5.92
CA ARG A 478 60.03 50.44 -5.30
C ARG A 478 58.90 49.97 -6.21
N ARG A 479 58.41 48.75 -5.97
CA ARG A 479 57.04 48.42 -5.53
C ARG A 479 56.90 46.92 -5.42
#